data_AF-A0A251WEI1-F1
#
_entry.id   AF-A0A251WEI1-F1
#
_cell.length_a   1.000
_cell.length_b   1.000
_cell.length_c   1.000
_cell.angle_alpha   90.00
_cell.angle_beta   90.00
_cell.angle_gamma   90.00
#
_symmetry.space_group_name_H-M   'P 1'
#
loop_
_entity.id
_entity.type
_entity.pdbx_description
1 polymer ?
#
loop_
_entity_poly.entity_id
_entity_poly.type
_entity_poly.pdbx_seq_one_letter_code
_entity_poly.pdbx_strand_id
1 'polypeptide(L)'
;MNSKSKPSKKNNFFPPIETLGDAQAVAHQGTWAACFVTGMTTIVALASMLKILPAGIPINAWSLIDAALFAVIALGIYRMSRVAAVAGLIVYCIERVYMQMALGPKFGAGIFVTILLICAFINAIRGTFAYHRLKQS
;
A
#
# COMPACT_ATOMS: atom_id res chain seq x y z
N MET A 1 -36.93 15.85 -4.90
CA MET A 1 -36.64 16.32 -3.53
C MET A 1 -35.12 16.45 -3.40
N ASN A 2 -34.64 17.69 -3.32
CA ASN A 2 -33.21 18.07 -3.36
C ASN A 2 -32.49 17.61 -2.09
N SER A 3 -31.58 16.63 -2.17
CA SER A 3 -30.56 16.42 -1.14
C SER A 3 -29.32 17.22 -1.54
N LYS A 4 -29.23 18.46 -1.06
CA LYS A 4 -27.97 19.22 -1.09
C LYS A 4 -27.01 18.53 -0.12
N SER A 5 -26.08 17.70 -0.63
CA SER A 5 -24.98 17.20 0.18
C SER A 5 -24.13 18.39 0.63
N LYS A 6 -23.95 18.52 1.95
CA LYS A 6 -23.12 19.56 2.56
C LYS A 6 -21.70 19.45 1.98
N PRO A 7 -21.02 20.55 1.62
CA PRO A 7 -19.61 20.49 1.25
C PRO A 7 -18.82 20.07 2.49
N SER A 8 -18.54 18.77 2.59
CA SER A 8 -17.73 18.20 3.67
C SER A 8 -16.31 18.75 3.57
N LYS A 9 -15.80 19.26 4.69
CA LYS A 9 -14.45 19.86 4.84
C LYS A 9 -13.41 19.09 4.02
N LYS A 10 -12.69 19.82 3.14
CA LYS A 10 -11.49 19.34 2.43
C LYS A 10 -10.42 18.93 3.44
N ASN A 11 -10.42 17.67 3.83
CA ASN A 11 -9.28 17.05 4.51
C ASN A 11 -8.45 16.36 3.43
N ASN A 12 -7.31 16.95 3.06
CA ASN A 12 -6.46 16.48 1.96
C ASN A 12 -5.99 15.01 2.12
N PHE A 13 -5.95 14.51 3.35
CA PHE A 13 -5.50 13.16 3.66
C PHE A 13 -6.63 12.10 3.62
N PHE A 14 -7.86 12.55 3.84
CA PHE A 14 -9.05 11.71 3.92
C PHE A 14 -10.23 12.43 3.26
N PRO A 15 -10.26 12.50 1.92
CA PRO A 15 -11.33 13.19 1.21
C PRO A 15 -12.68 12.48 1.46
N PRO A 16 -13.78 13.24 1.53
CA PRO A 16 -15.12 12.67 1.61
C PRO A 16 -15.42 11.87 0.33
N ILE A 17 -15.98 10.67 0.50
CA ILE A 17 -16.31 9.76 -0.59
C ILE A 17 -17.80 9.91 -0.89
N GLU A 18 -18.14 10.85 -1.78
CA GLU A 18 -19.54 11.13 -2.16
C GLU A 18 -19.92 10.51 -3.50
N THR A 19 -18.94 10.21 -4.35
CA THR A 19 -19.15 9.60 -5.67
C THR A 19 -18.36 8.30 -5.85
N LEU A 20 -18.80 7.46 -6.78
CA LEU A 20 -18.08 6.24 -7.17
C LEU A 20 -16.67 6.55 -7.71
N GLY A 21 -16.52 7.67 -8.42
CA GLY A 21 -15.23 8.14 -8.93
C GLY A 21 -14.25 8.52 -7.82
N ASP A 22 -14.73 9.20 -6.77
CA ASP A 22 -13.90 9.56 -5.61
C ASP A 22 -13.47 8.31 -4.83
N ALA A 23 -14.38 7.34 -4.66
CA ALA A 23 -14.07 6.06 -3.99
C ALA A 23 -12.94 5.32 -4.72
N GLN A 24 -13.00 5.32 -6.05
CA GLN A 24 -11.99 4.70 -6.90
C GLN A 24 -10.66 5.44 -6.85
N ALA A 25 -10.67 6.78 -6.89
CA ALA A 25 -9.46 7.59 -6.78
C ALA A 25 -8.74 7.39 -5.44
N VAL A 26 -9.48 7.35 -4.33
CA VAL A 26 -8.93 7.10 -2.98
C VAL A 26 -8.37 5.68 -2.87
N ALA A 27 -9.06 4.69 -3.43
CA ALA A 27 -8.58 3.30 -3.43
C ALA A 27 -7.27 3.16 -4.23
N HIS A 28 -7.15 3.88 -5.34
CA HIS A 28 -6.00 3.82 -6.23
C HIS A 28 -4.71 4.35 -5.59
N GLN A 29 -4.80 5.23 -4.57
CA GLN A 29 -3.62 5.63 -3.78
C GLN A 29 -2.93 4.42 -3.14
N GLY A 30 -3.69 3.42 -2.71
CA GLY A 30 -3.15 2.14 -2.22
C GLY A 30 -2.46 1.32 -3.28
N THR A 31 -2.96 1.35 -4.52
CA THR A 31 -2.31 0.70 -5.66
C THR A 31 -0.97 1.35 -5.97
N TRP A 32 -0.89 2.69 -6.01
CA TRP A 32 0.38 3.39 -6.21
C TRP A 32 1.38 3.11 -5.09
N ALA A 33 0.92 3.08 -3.83
CA ALA A 33 1.74 2.70 -2.70
C ALA A 33 2.32 1.27 -2.84
N ALA A 34 1.48 0.29 -3.18
CA ALA A 34 1.92 -1.10 -3.38
C ALA A 34 2.88 -1.24 -4.58
N CYS A 35 2.65 -0.51 -5.67
CA CYS A 35 3.57 -0.45 -6.81
C CYS A 35 4.92 0.16 -6.43
N PHE A 36 4.92 1.23 -5.62
CA PHE A 36 6.14 1.86 -5.15
C PHE A 36 6.96 0.89 -4.28
N VAL A 37 6.30 0.18 -3.35
CA VAL A 37 6.95 -0.87 -2.54
C VAL A 37 7.54 -1.95 -3.43
N THR A 38 6.76 -2.48 -4.37
CA THR A 38 7.21 -3.52 -5.30
C THR A 38 8.42 -3.08 -6.10
N GLY A 39 8.38 -1.86 -6.66
CA GLY A 39 9.48 -1.29 -7.44
C GLY A 39 10.75 -1.13 -6.61
N MET A 40 10.64 -0.54 -5.41
CA MET A 40 11.77 -0.37 -4.50
C MET A 40 12.36 -1.73 -4.08
N THR A 41 11.53 -2.69 -3.68
CA THR A 41 11.98 -4.03 -3.29
C THR A 41 12.69 -4.73 -4.46
N THR A 42 12.17 -4.61 -5.67
CA THR A 42 12.78 -5.20 -6.87
C THR A 42 14.14 -4.58 -7.17
N ILE A 43 14.25 -3.25 -7.13
CA ILE A 43 15.51 -2.52 -7.37
C ILE A 43 16.56 -2.94 -6.34
N VAL A 44 16.19 -2.99 -5.05
CA VAL A 44 17.11 -3.36 -3.98
C VAL A 44 17.51 -4.83 -4.07
N ALA A 45 16.57 -5.72 -4.40
CA ALA A 45 16.86 -7.14 -4.64
C ALA A 45 17.83 -7.34 -5.80
N LEU A 46 17.63 -6.63 -6.92
CA LEU A 46 18.52 -6.69 -8.07
C LEU A 46 19.91 -6.12 -7.74
N ALA A 47 19.99 -5.00 -7.02
CA ALA A 47 21.25 -4.43 -6.56
C ALA A 47 22.02 -5.37 -5.61
N SER A 48 21.30 -6.16 -4.80
CA SER A 48 21.89 -7.21 -3.95
C SER A 48 22.47 -8.35 -4.79
N MET A 49 21.73 -8.82 -5.80
CA MET A 49 22.20 -9.88 -6.72
C MET A 49 23.45 -9.47 -7.51
N LEU A 50 23.54 -8.18 -7.90
CA LEU A 50 24.71 -7.63 -8.59
C LEU A 50 25.90 -7.34 -7.65
N LYS A 51 25.81 -7.68 -6.36
CA LYS A 51 26.82 -7.41 -5.32
C LYS A 51 27.24 -5.93 -5.21
N ILE A 52 26.34 -5.03 -5.60
CA ILE A 52 26.54 -3.57 -5.48
C ILE A 52 26.36 -3.14 -4.02
N LEU A 53 25.54 -3.89 -3.26
CA LEU A 53 25.26 -3.63 -1.85
C LEU A 53 26.31 -4.26 -0.92
N PRO A 54 26.60 -3.64 0.25
CA PRO A 54 27.55 -4.18 1.22
C PRO A 54 27.13 -5.58 1.72
N ALA A 55 28.12 -6.46 1.91
CA ALA A 55 27.93 -7.78 2.51
C ALA A 55 27.42 -7.64 3.96
N GLY A 56 26.11 -7.82 4.16
CA GLY A 56 25.45 -7.58 5.45
C GLY A 56 23.96 -7.25 5.33
N ILE A 57 23.47 -6.95 4.12
CA ILE A 57 22.03 -6.80 3.86
C ILE A 57 21.45 -8.18 3.51
N PRO A 58 20.51 -8.74 4.31
CA PRO A 58 19.92 -10.06 4.08
C PRO A 58 18.82 -9.99 3.00
N ILE A 59 19.12 -9.40 1.85
CA ILE A 59 18.20 -9.30 0.72
C ILE A 59 18.63 -10.31 -0.33
N ASN A 60 17.81 -11.35 -0.49
CA ASN A 60 18.08 -12.54 -1.30
C ASN A 60 17.03 -12.64 -2.43
N ALA A 61 17.14 -13.67 -3.28
CA ALA A 61 16.14 -13.95 -4.32
C ALA A 61 14.70 -14.08 -3.78
N TRP A 62 14.53 -14.41 -2.49
CA TRP A 62 13.24 -14.46 -1.81
C TRP A 62 12.50 -13.11 -1.84
N SER A 63 13.21 -11.99 -1.80
CA SER A 63 12.62 -10.65 -1.87
C SER A 63 11.91 -10.37 -3.20
N LEU A 64 12.23 -11.11 -4.28
CA LEU A 64 11.47 -11.04 -5.53
C LEU A 64 10.10 -11.72 -5.42
N ILE A 65 9.98 -12.76 -4.58
CA ILE A 65 8.70 -13.42 -4.29
C ILE A 65 7.81 -12.45 -3.51
N ASP A 66 8.38 -11.74 -2.52
CA ASP A 66 7.64 -10.73 -1.76
C ASP A 66 7.19 -9.57 -2.67
N ALA A 67 8.07 -9.12 -3.58
CA ALA A 67 7.71 -8.13 -4.60
C ALA A 67 6.57 -8.62 -5.51
N ALA A 68 6.62 -9.88 -5.97
CA ALA A 68 5.53 -10.47 -6.76
C ALA A 68 4.22 -10.54 -5.96
N LEU A 69 4.28 -10.86 -4.66
CA LEU A 69 3.13 -10.87 -3.78
C LEU A 69 2.50 -9.46 -3.66
N PHE A 70 3.32 -8.42 -3.47
CA PHE A 70 2.82 -7.03 -3.46
C PHE A 70 2.27 -6.59 -4.82
N ALA A 71 2.82 -7.08 -5.94
CA ALA A 71 2.27 -6.82 -7.27
C ALA A 71 0.86 -7.42 -7.42
N VAL A 72 0.65 -8.66 -6.97
CA VAL A 72 -0.67 -9.32 -6.96
C VAL A 72 -1.66 -8.55 -6.07
N ILE A 73 -1.20 -8.08 -4.91
CA ILE A 73 -2.00 -7.24 -4.00
C ILE A 73 -2.36 -5.91 -4.66
N ALA A 74 -1.42 -5.25 -5.34
CA ALA A 74 -1.64 -4.01 -6.07
C ALA A 74 -2.72 -4.19 -7.15
N LEU A 75 -2.67 -5.29 -7.91
CA LEU A 75 -3.69 -5.66 -8.88
C LEU A 75 -5.05 -5.96 -8.22
N GLY A 76 -5.03 -6.62 -7.06
CA GLY A 76 -6.25 -6.87 -6.28
C GLY A 76 -6.92 -5.58 -5.79
N ILE A 77 -6.14 -4.61 -5.31
CA ILE A 77 -6.63 -3.28 -4.92
C ILE A 77 -7.12 -2.52 -6.16
N TYR A 78 -6.43 -2.63 -7.30
CA TYR A 78 -6.85 -2.04 -8.57
C TYR A 78 -8.22 -2.57 -9.03
N ARG A 79 -8.51 -3.85 -8.79
CA ARG A 79 -9.83 -4.45 -9.03
C ARG A 79 -10.86 -4.19 -7.92
N MET A 80 -10.59 -3.24 -7.02
CA MET A 80 -11.45 -2.86 -5.89
C MET A 80 -11.73 -4.00 -4.90
N SER A 81 -10.87 -5.01 -4.80
CA SER A 81 -11.07 -6.13 -3.87
C SER A 81 -10.83 -5.71 -2.43
N ARG A 82 -11.87 -5.82 -1.60
CA ARG A 82 -11.81 -5.56 -0.15
C ARG A 82 -10.77 -6.44 0.54
N VAL A 83 -10.69 -7.71 0.15
CA VAL A 83 -9.75 -8.69 0.73
C VAL A 83 -8.31 -8.32 0.38
N ALA A 84 -8.04 -7.89 -0.86
CA ALA A 84 -6.70 -7.50 -1.27
C ALA A 84 -6.17 -6.27 -0.52
N ALA A 85 -7.04 -5.28 -0.26
CA ALA A 85 -6.65 -4.08 0.50
C ALA A 85 -6.25 -4.43 1.94
N VAL A 86 -7.02 -5.30 2.60
CA VAL A 86 -6.71 -5.77 3.97
C VAL A 86 -5.47 -6.65 3.98
N ALA A 87 -5.37 -7.59 3.04
CA ALA A 87 -4.20 -8.46 2.91
C ALA A 87 -2.91 -7.65 2.68
N GLY A 88 -2.96 -6.61 1.83
CA GLY A 88 -1.83 -5.70 1.58
C GLY A 88 -1.31 -5.04 2.83
N LEU A 89 -2.20 -4.52 3.68
CA LEU A 89 -1.81 -3.90 4.94
C LEU A 89 -1.17 -4.92 5.89
N ILE A 90 -1.76 -6.11 6.01
CA ILE A 90 -1.27 -7.16 6.92
C ILE A 90 0.12 -7.64 6.47
N VAL A 91 0.28 -7.99 5.20
CA VAL A 91 1.55 -8.45 4.64
C VAL A 91 2.63 -7.36 4.79
N TYR A 92 2.29 -6.10 4.55
CA TYR A 92 3.19 -4.97 4.76
C TYR A 92 3.66 -4.85 6.22
N CYS A 93 2.76 -4.98 7.19
CA CYS A 93 3.12 -4.94 8.60
C CYS A 93 4.04 -6.10 9.00
N ILE A 94 3.74 -7.32 8.54
CA ILE A 94 4.56 -8.52 8.83
C ILE A 94 5.98 -8.35 8.27
N GLU A 95 6.08 -7.98 6.99
CA GLU A 95 7.36 -7.69 6.31
C GLU A 95 8.16 -6.62 7.05
N ARG A 96 7.50 -5.54 7.46
CA ARG A 96 8.18 -4.45 8.15
C ARG A 96 8.74 -4.87 9.50
N VAL A 97 7.98 -5.65 10.27
CA VAL A 97 8.43 -6.21 11.55
C VAL A 97 9.57 -7.19 11.34
N TYR A 98 9.46 -8.10 10.35
CA TYR A 98 10.50 -9.06 10.02
C TYR A 98 11.83 -8.38 9.65
N MET A 99 11.80 -7.37 8.76
CA MET A 99 13.00 -6.60 8.42
C MET A 99 13.61 -5.91 9.64
N GLN A 100 12.79 -5.37 10.54
CA GLN A 100 13.27 -4.68 11.73
C GLN A 100 13.92 -5.63 12.75
N MET A 101 13.43 -6.87 12.83
CA MET A 101 14.06 -7.93 13.63
C MET A 101 15.36 -8.43 12.99
N ALA A 102 15.41 -8.57 11.66
CA ALA A 102 16.57 -9.12 10.94
C ALA A 102 17.75 -8.13 10.83
N LEU A 103 17.48 -6.84 10.59
CA LEU A 103 18.50 -5.79 10.37
C LEU A 103 18.72 -4.88 11.59
N GLY A 104 17.89 -5.01 12.62
CA GLY A 104 17.96 -4.22 13.84
C GLY A 104 17.51 -2.74 13.68
N PRO A 105 17.64 -1.92 14.73
CA PRO A 105 17.10 -0.56 14.79
C PRO A 105 17.66 0.41 13.74
N LYS A 106 18.83 0.10 13.17
CA LYS A 106 19.50 0.91 12.13
C LYS A 106 18.76 0.90 10.79
N PHE A 107 17.86 -0.08 10.58
CA PHE A 107 16.94 -0.11 9.43
C PHE A 107 15.68 0.78 9.64
N GLY A 108 15.74 1.72 10.60
CA GLY A 108 14.71 2.72 10.87
C GLY A 108 14.62 3.85 9.84
N ALA A 109 15.55 3.93 8.86
CA ALA A 109 15.66 5.03 7.89
C ALA A 109 14.42 5.27 7.00
N GLY A 110 13.41 4.40 7.07
CA GLY A 110 12.17 4.50 6.29
C GLY A 110 10.90 4.77 7.10
N ILE A 111 10.96 5.18 8.37
CA ILE A 111 9.74 5.26 9.21
C ILE A 111 8.67 6.20 8.63
N PHE A 112 9.07 7.30 7.99
CA PHE A 112 8.17 8.20 7.28
C PHE A 112 7.50 7.52 6.08
N VAL A 113 8.26 6.74 5.30
CA VAL A 113 7.74 5.96 4.17
C VAL A 113 6.76 4.89 4.68
N THR A 114 7.07 4.24 5.80
CA THR A 114 6.19 3.26 6.44
C THR A 114 4.87 3.87 6.85
N ILE A 115 4.89 5.02 7.52
CA ILE A 115 3.67 5.72 7.93
C ILE A 115 2.85 6.12 6.68
N LEU A 116 3.51 6.65 5.64
CA LEU A 116 2.84 7.04 4.40
C LEU A 116 2.18 5.84 3.71
N LEU A 117 2.86 4.69 3.63
CA LEU A 117 2.33 3.48 3.02
C LEU A 117 1.17 2.90 3.82
N ILE A 118 1.27 2.86 5.17
CA ILE A 118 0.17 2.43 6.03
C ILE A 118 -1.06 3.31 5.78
N CYS A 119 -0.88 4.63 5.74
CA CYS A 119 -1.97 5.56 5.44
C CYS A 119 -2.57 5.32 4.05
N ALA A 120 -1.74 5.06 3.04
CA ALA A 120 -2.21 4.72 1.69
C ALA A 120 -3.01 3.39 1.66
N PHE A 121 -2.58 2.38 2.42
CA PHE A 121 -3.34 1.12 2.58
C PHE A 121 -4.66 1.33 3.33
N ILE A 122 -4.68 2.18 4.36
CA ILE A 122 -5.92 2.55 5.06
C ILE A 122 -6.88 3.26 4.08
N ASN A 123 -6.37 4.15 3.23
CA ASN A 123 -7.15 4.77 2.17
C ASN A 123 -7.65 3.74 1.14
N ALA A 124 -6.84 2.75 0.80
CA ALA A 124 -7.24 1.62 -0.04
C ALA A 124 -8.43 0.85 0.53
N ILE A 125 -8.37 0.52 1.83
CA ILE A 125 -9.46 -0.18 2.54
C ILE A 125 -10.72 0.69 2.53
N ARG A 126 -10.61 1.96 2.89
CA ARG A 126 -11.76 2.88 2.89
C ARG A 126 -12.38 3.06 1.51
N GLY A 127 -11.56 3.23 0.48
CA GLY A 127 -12.02 3.39 -0.90
C GLY A 127 -12.72 2.13 -1.43
N THR A 128 -12.14 0.94 -1.23
CA THR A 128 -12.73 -0.33 -1.69
C THR A 128 -14.03 -0.69 -0.99
N PHE A 129 -14.15 -0.39 0.31
CA PHE A 129 -15.40 -0.57 1.07
C PHE A 129 -16.48 0.43 0.66
N ALA A 130 -16.12 1.71 0.49
CA ALA A 130 -17.05 2.74 0.03
C ALA A 130 -17.56 2.45 -1.40
N TYR A 131 -16.69 1.99 -2.29
CA TYR A 131 -17.05 1.58 -3.65
C TYR A 131 -18.11 0.47 -3.64
N HIS A 132 -17.94 -0.57 -2.82
CA HIS A 132 -18.92 -1.65 -2.70
C HIS A 132 -20.25 -1.18 -2.12
N ARG A 133 -20.21 -0.29 -1.12
CA ARG A 133 -21.42 0.28 -0.51
C ARG A 133 -22.22 1.13 -1.51
N LEU A 134 -21.54 1.99 -2.26
CA LEU A 134 -22.15 2.85 -3.28
C LEU A 134 -22.63 2.06 -4.51
N LYS A 135 -21.98 0.95 -4.86
CA LYS A 135 -22.43 0.07 -5.95
C LYS A 135 -23.69 -0.74 -5.58
N GLN A 136 -23.93 -0.97 -4.29
CA GLN A 136 -25.09 -1.69 -3.77
C GLN A 136 -26.28 -0.77 -3.41
N SER A 137 -26.11 0.56 -3.50
CA SER A 137 -27.17 1.56 -3.24
C SER A 137 -27.75 2.07 -4.55
#